data_AF-A0A966CFE0-F1
#
_entry.id   AF-A0A966CFE0-F1
#
_cell.length_a   1.000
_cell.length_b   1.000
_cell.length_c   1.000
_cell.angle_alpha   90.00
_cell.angle_beta   90.00
_cell.angle_gamma   90.00
#
_symmetry.space_group_name_H-M   'P 1'
#
loop_
_entity.id
_entity.type
_entity.pdbx_description
1 polymer ?
#
loop_
_entity_poly.entity_id
_entity_poly.type
_entity_poly.pdbx_seq_one_letter_code
_entity_poly.pdbx_strand_id
1 'polypeptide(L)'
;MKRKYYFIAFFIVLVFFYASTLQVQAYGVGWCHSFSGLNNSNVKYVYPGGEQAWAQVEPKEGQYNFSGLDSMIQRARQAGKKLHFTIGVSNPDVDNNDGVLIPQWAIDKGMHVVYSEKKKLPASPIQWDPIYLDLHEKLLKAFAEKYEKPEYYDVLEAVVMQSGGNWGEMALPAKNGAETGEKADALDPNNLFVKEMARVFLGSEERSNEIARMEGNQWVFDNYYITAVKNIIDIYARSLSHYPFAIQLGFGLTGQRRVATEPVEYGLSKYGSHMWIRYAWWGSFDMGDSNPNAQDYWGRYQDKTVMVAEVGHPSYWCAAEGGYQKGGCYDCCQWDTKAEAIAHNQNYINIAINSGIVATCMQGVIIEDNVKYPIDYLDLQKRLEENISNKAFLLNITPLPTRLPTQPLTSQPSQLTYYYYVIKSNGGQVPTSVILDLNQDGRIDFQDRNIIISSIK
;
A
#
# COMPACT_ATOMS: atom_id res chain seq x y z
N MET A 1 5.81 -44.02 -60.13
CA MET A 1 5.22 -43.92 -58.78
C MET A 1 6.31 -43.55 -57.79
N LYS A 2 6.33 -42.29 -57.31
CA LYS A 2 7.29 -41.80 -56.30
C LYS A 2 6.56 -41.65 -54.97
N ARG A 3 6.94 -42.43 -53.95
CA ARG A 3 6.47 -42.24 -52.56
C ARG A 3 7.37 -41.20 -51.89
N LYS A 4 6.79 -40.08 -51.47
CA LYS A 4 7.44 -39.09 -50.60
C LYS A 4 7.23 -39.52 -49.15
N TYR A 5 8.31 -39.67 -48.41
CA TYR A 5 8.28 -39.81 -46.95
C TYR A 5 8.22 -38.42 -46.34
N TYR A 6 7.17 -38.12 -45.58
CA TYR A 6 7.11 -36.92 -44.75
C TYR A 6 7.72 -37.26 -43.39
N PHE A 7 8.89 -36.69 -43.12
CA PHE A 7 9.50 -36.66 -41.79
C PHE A 7 8.64 -35.74 -40.91
N ILE A 8 7.85 -36.32 -40.01
CA ILE A 8 7.19 -35.58 -38.94
C ILE A 8 8.22 -35.45 -37.81
N ALA A 9 8.82 -34.27 -37.68
CA ALA A 9 9.61 -33.91 -36.51
C ALA A 9 8.66 -33.68 -35.34
N PHE A 10 8.64 -34.63 -34.39
CA PHE A 10 7.97 -34.48 -33.11
C PHE A 10 8.76 -33.45 -32.28
N PHE A 11 8.40 -32.18 -32.37
CA PHE A 11 8.81 -31.19 -31.38
C PHE A 11 7.98 -31.44 -30.11
N ILE A 12 8.54 -32.22 -29.18
CA ILE A 12 8.09 -32.20 -27.80
C ILE A 12 8.49 -30.82 -27.26
N VAL A 13 7.56 -29.86 -27.33
CA VAL A 13 7.64 -28.65 -26.51
C VAL A 13 7.35 -29.14 -25.09
N LEU A 14 8.41 -29.54 -24.38
CA LEU A 14 8.42 -29.56 -22.93
C LEU A 14 8.21 -28.10 -22.51
N VAL A 15 6.95 -27.70 -22.42
CA VAL A 15 6.55 -26.57 -21.59
C VAL A 15 6.92 -27.01 -20.19
N PHE A 16 8.17 -26.73 -19.80
CA PHE A 16 8.48 -26.51 -18.41
C PHE A 16 7.59 -25.33 -18.02
N PHE A 17 6.37 -25.64 -17.58
CA PHE A 17 5.79 -24.90 -16.49
C PHE A 17 6.84 -25.00 -15.39
N TYR A 18 7.77 -24.05 -15.39
CA TYR A 18 8.13 -23.40 -14.16
C TYR A 18 6.79 -22.88 -13.60
N ALA A 19 6.02 -23.79 -12.99
CA ALA A 19 5.54 -23.54 -11.67
C ALA A 19 6.82 -23.30 -10.84
N SER A 20 7.40 -22.11 -11.00
CA SER A 20 7.82 -21.35 -9.84
C SER A 20 6.59 -21.37 -8.97
N THR A 21 6.49 -22.41 -8.15
CA THR A 21 5.70 -22.43 -6.95
C THR A 21 6.05 -21.12 -6.31
N LEU A 22 5.17 -20.13 -6.43
CA LEU A 22 5.33 -18.80 -5.86
C LEU A 22 5.51 -19.06 -4.38
N GLN A 23 6.79 -19.15 -4.00
CA GLN A 23 7.26 -19.65 -2.73
C GLN A 23 6.94 -18.58 -1.72
N VAL A 24 5.94 -18.89 -0.90
CA VAL A 24 5.74 -18.35 0.46
C VAL A 24 5.76 -16.83 0.48
N GLN A 25 4.62 -16.24 0.15
CA GLN A 25 4.30 -14.90 0.65
C GLN A 25 4.33 -14.94 2.18
N ALA A 26 5.03 -14.00 2.83
CA ALA A 26 5.05 -13.84 4.28
C ALA A 26 3.78 -13.15 4.75
N TYR A 27 2.70 -13.86 4.59
CA TYR A 27 1.50 -13.65 5.35
C TYR A 27 1.70 -14.19 6.77
N GLY A 28 1.15 -13.50 7.76
CA GLY A 28 1.39 -13.78 9.17
C GLY A 28 1.70 -12.54 9.98
N VAL A 29 2.33 -12.76 11.13
CA VAL A 29 2.71 -11.68 12.05
C VAL A 29 4.00 -11.02 11.57
N GLY A 30 3.98 -9.71 11.40
CA GLY A 30 5.13 -8.88 11.07
C GLY A 30 5.46 -7.90 12.17
N TRP A 31 6.63 -7.26 12.05
CA TRP A 31 7.11 -6.25 12.98
C TRP A 31 7.15 -4.87 12.31
N CYS A 32 6.52 -3.88 12.94
CA CYS A 32 6.43 -2.51 12.45
C CYS A 32 7.54 -1.58 12.95
N HIS A 33 7.86 -0.60 12.13
CA HIS A 33 8.76 0.55 12.31
C HIS A 33 10.17 0.27 12.86
N SER A 34 10.66 -0.98 12.78
CA SER A 34 12.06 -1.31 13.10
C SER A 34 12.46 -2.73 12.71
N PHE A 35 13.76 -3.01 12.73
CA PHE A 35 14.35 -4.35 12.62
C PHE A 35 14.47 -5.13 13.93
N SER A 36 13.96 -4.61 15.05
CA SER A 36 14.11 -5.26 16.37
C SER A 36 13.48 -6.66 16.40
N GLY A 37 12.47 -6.91 15.57
CA GLY A 37 11.78 -8.20 15.46
C GLY A 37 12.49 -9.32 14.71
N LEU A 38 13.67 -9.09 14.11
CA LEU A 38 14.32 -10.09 13.24
C LEU A 38 14.56 -11.44 13.92
N ASN A 39 14.91 -11.43 15.20
CA ASN A 39 15.24 -12.64 15.95
C ASN A 39 13.99 -13.34 16.53
N ASN A 40 12.80 -12.75 16.37
CA ASN A 40 11.58 -13.32 16.90
C ASN A 40 11.05 -14.43 15.97
N SER A 41 10.77 -15.62 16.52
CA SER A 41 10.29 -16.77 15.77
C SER A 41 8.88 -16.61 15.21
N ASN A 42 8.04 -15.78 15.85
CA ASN A 42 6.66 -15.53 15.44
C ASN A 42 6.57 -14.50 14.31
N VAL A 43 7.61 -13.66 14.16
CA VAL A 43 7.69 -12.66 13.09
C VAL A 43 8.04 -13.33 11.76
N LYS A 44 7.30 -13.03 10.69
CA LYS A 44 7.54 -13.53 9.32
C LYS A 44 8.15 -12.48 8.41
N TYR A 45 7.82 -11.21 8.65
CA TYR A 45 8.33 -10.08 7.89
C TYR A 45 8.58 -8.87 8.79
N VAL A 46 9.38 -7.93 8.31
CA VAL A 46 9.64 -6.65 8.98
C VAL A 46 9.30 -5.49 8.06
N TYR A 47 8.80 -4.41 8.64
CA TYR A 47 8.55 -3.13 8.00
C TYR A 47 9.30 -2.06 8.82
N PRO A 48 10.50 -1.61 8.43
CA PRO A 48 11.29 -0.69 9.22
C PRO A 48 10.78 0.76 9.24
N GLY A 49 9.68 1.11 8.56
CA GLY A 49 9.01 2.41 8.71
C GLY A 49 9.91 3.63 8.55
N GLY A 50 10.43 3.90 7.34
CA GLY A 50 11.12 5.16 7.05
C GLY A 50 12.59 5.24 7.45
N GLU A 51 13.22 4.15 7.90
CA GLU A 51 14.67 4.07 8.17
C GLU A 51 15.58 4.43 6.97
N GLN A 52 15.04 4.53 5.75
CA GLN A 52 15.74 5.04 4.58
C GLN A 52 15.08 6.33 4.09
N ALA A 53 15.63 7.46 4.52
CA ALA A 53 15.21 8.77 4.06
C ALA A 53 15.52 8.98 2.57
N TRP A 54 14.67 9.71 1.84
CA TRP A 54 14.94 10.06 0.45
C TRP A 54 16.28 10.79 0.29
N ALA A 55 16.62 11.72 1.18
CA ALA A 55 17.90 12.43 1.12
C ALA A 55 19.13 11.50 1.28
N GLN A 56 18.97 10.35 1.94
CA GLN A 56 20.02 9.34 2.06
C GLN A 56 20.10 8.47 0.81
N VAL A 57 18.94 8.14 0.24
CA VAL A 57 18.83 7.31 -0.97
C VAL A 57 19.25 8.07 -2.22
N GLU A 58 18.99 9.38 -2.29
CA GLU A 58 19.33 10.24 -3.43
C GLU A 58 19.95 11.56 -2.94
N PRO A 59 21.19 11.53 -2.40
CA PRO A 59 21.84 12.72 -1.85
C PRO A 59 22.10 13.82 -2.89
N LYS A 60 22.17 13.46 -4.17
CA LYS A 60 22.21 14.38 -5.32
C LYS A 60 21.30 13.84 -6.40
N GLU A 61 20.70 14.72 -7.20
CA GLU A 61 19.81 14.32 -8.29
C GLU A 61 20.46 13.25 -9.18
N GLY A 62 19.77 12.11 -9.32
CA GLY A 62 20.20 10.98 -10.14
C GLY A 62 21.39 10.18 -9.59
N GLN A 63 21.90 10.52 -8.39
CA GLN A 63 22.97 9.78 -7.73
C GLN A 63 22.40 9.00 -6.56
N TYR A 64 22.11 7.73 -6.79
CA TYR A 64 21.44 6.87 -5.82
C TYR A 64 22.43 6.12 -4.93
N ASN A 65 22.20 6.17 -3.62
CA ASN A 65 22.90 5.37 -2.62
C ASN A 65 21.92 4.41 -1.92
N PHE A 66 21.86 3.18 -2.41
CA PHE A 66 21.00 2.16 -1.82
C PHE A 66 21.70 1.23 -0.80
N SER A 67 22.88 1.61 -0.30
CA SER A 67 23.65 0.73 0.59
C SER A 67 22.91 0.36 1.89
N GLY A 68 22.08 1.28 2.40
CA GLY A 68 21.26 1.02 3.58
C GLY A 68 20.20 -0.06 3.32
N LEU A 69 19.50 0.03 2.19
CA LEU A 69 18.57 -1.02 1.76
C LEU A 69 19.27 -2.36 1.45
N ASP A 70 20.46 -2.34 0.85
CA ASP A 70 21.24 -3.57 0.65
C ASP A 70 21.53 -4.28 1.99
N SER A 71 21.90 -3.50 3.02
CA SER A 71 22.12 -4.00 4.38
C SER A 71 20.83 -4.57 5.01
N MET A 72 19.70 -3.87 4.83
CA MET A 72 18.39 -4.32 5.30
C MET A 72 17.98 -5.65 4.68
N ILE A 73 18.12 -5.78 3.36
CA ILE A 73 17.85 -7.03 2.63
C ILE A 73 18.75 -8.14 3.15
N GLN A 74 20.05 -7.88 3.33
CA GLN A 74 20.98 -8.89 3.83
C GLN A 74 20.59 -9.37 5.24
N ARG A 75 20.23 -8.46 6.15
CA ARG A 75 19.81 -8.80 7.51
C ARG A 75 18.52 -9.61 7.53
N ALA A 76 17.52 -9.19 6.74
CA ALA A 76 16.26 -9.92 6.62
C ALA A 76 16.49 -11.33 6.04
N ARG A 77 17.33 -11.45 5.00
CA ARG A 77 17.74 -12.73 4.41
C ARG A 77 18.39 -13.66 5.43
N GLN A 78 19.36 -13.15 6.19
CA GLN A 78 20.07 -13.91 7.22
C GLN A 78 19.13 -14.42 8.32
N ALA A 79 18.09 -13.65 8.64
CA ALA A 79 17.07 -14.02 9.61
C ALA A 79 15.93 -14.88 9.03
N GLY A 80 15.95 -15.16 7.72
CA GLY A 80 14.87 -15.88 7.02
C GLY A 80 13.53 -15.15 7.05
N LYS A 81 13.55 -13.80 7.04
CA LYS A 81 12.35 -12.95 7.07
C LYS A 81 12.15 -12.23 5.74
N LYS A 82 10.91 -11.89 5.43
CA LYS A 82 10.59 -10.96 4.33
C LYS A 82 10.72 -9.51 4.77
N LEU A 83 10.80 -8.62 3.78
CA LEU A 83 10.90 -7.17 3.97
C LEU A 83 9.77 -6.47 3.22
N HIS A 84 9.01 -5.65 3.94
CA HIS A 84 8.13 -4.63 3.36
C HIS A 84 8.89 -3.31 3.44
N PHE A 85 9.19 -2.69 2.31
CA PHE A 85 10.10 -1.55 2.27
C PHE A 85 9.38 -0.24 1.95
N THR A 86 9.85 0.87 2.51
CA THR A 86 9.42 2.21 2.10
C THR A 86 10.62 3.15 2.06
N ILE A 87 10.58 4.11 1.14
CA ILE A 87 11.50 5.25 1.16
C ILE A 87 10.80 6.37 1.93
N GLY A 88 11.37 6.77 3.06
CA GLY A 88 10.83 7.81 3.92
C GLY A 88 10.93 9.17 3.23
N VAL A 89 9.77 9.77 2.94
CA VAL A 89 9.69 11.14 2.39
C VAL A 89 8.98 12.11 3.33
N SER A 90 8.30 11.61 4.37
CA SER A 90 7.40 12.40 5.22
C SER A 90 7.55 12.01 6.68
N ASN A 91 7.94 12.95 7.54
CA ASN A 91 7.89 12.82 9.01
C ASN A 91 7.68 14.23 9.61
N PRO A 92 6.46 14.54 10.10
CA PRO A 92 6.18 15.84 10.71
C PRO A 92 6.98 16.11 11.99
N ASP A 93 7.47 15.05 12.65
CA ASP A 93 8.21 15.12 13.91
C ASP A 93 9.72 15.17 13.74
N VAL A 94 10.23 15.27 12.50
CA VAL A 94 11.67 15.25 12.21
C VAL A 94 12.46 16.19 13.12
N ASP A 95 13.41 15.61 13.84
CA ASP A 95 14.35 16.32 14.70
C ASP A 95 15.79 16.30 14.14
N ASN A 96 16.74 16.86 14.89
CA ASN A 96 18.14 16.92 14.45
C ASN A 96 18.84 15.54 14.44
N ASN A 97 18.28 14.54 15.14
CA ASN A 97 18.81 13.19 15.21
C ASN A 97 18.23 12.28 14.12
N ASP A 98 17.01 12.56 13.66
CA ASP A 98 16.33 11.82 12.59
C ASP A 98 16.96 12.06 11.21
N GLY A 99 17.75 13.13 11.07
CA GLY A 99 18.39 13.52 9.83
C GLY A 99 17.44 14.23 8.86
N VAL A 100 17.99 14.67 7.72
CA VAL A 100 17.20 15.34 6.68
C VAL A 100 16.46 14.27 5.87
N LEU A 101 15.13 14.32 5.82
CA LEU A 101 14.33 13.37 5.03
C LEU A 101 14.35 13.67 3.54
N ILE A 102 14.24 14.96 3.20
CA ILE A 102 14.04 15.44 1.83
C ILE A 102 15.35 16.06 1.35
N PRO A 103 15.90 15.64 0.19
CA PRO A 103 17.15 16.20 -0.27
C PRO A 103 17.02 17.69 -0.61
N GLN A 104 17.99 18.49 -0.17
CA GLN A 104 17.99 19.93 -0.40
C GLN A 104 17.91 20.29 -1.89
N TRP A 105 18.55 19.50 -2.77
CA TRP A 105 18.53 19.74 -4.22
C TRP A 105 17.11 19.68 -4.81
N ALA A 106 16.19 18.92 -4.21
CA ALA A 106 14.80 18.85 -4.67
C ALA A 106 14.03 20.12 -4.25
N ILE A 107 14.30 20.64 -3.06
CA ILE A 107 13.74 21.91 -2.59
C ILE A 107 14.28 23.07 -3.45
N ASP A 108 15.57 23.06 -3.76
CA ASP A 108 16.23 24.08 -4.59
C ASP A 108 15.68 24.11 -6.04
N LYS A 109 15.08 23.00 -6.51
CA LYS A 109 14.33 22.94 -7.79
C LYS A 109 12.94 23.56 -7.72
N GLY A 110 12.50 24.00 -6.54
CA GLY A 110 11.19 24.59 -6.32
C GLY A 110 10.14 23.60 -5.82
N MET A 111 10.51 22.41 -5.32
CA MET A 111 9.54 21.50 -4.71
C MET A 111 9.01 22.11 -3.40
N HIS A 112 7.69 22.20 -3.26
CA HIS A 112 7.06 22.70 -2.04
C HIS A 112 7.07 21.65 -0.93
N VAL A 113 7.32 22.09 0.31
CA VAL A 113 7.42 21.23 1.49
C VAL A 113 6.70 21.86 2.69
N VAL A 114 6.20 21.01 3.57
CA VAL A 114 5.78 21.33 4.93
C VAL A 114 7.02 21.31 5.82
N TYR A 115 7.15 22.30 6.69
CA TYR A 115 8.23 22.39 7.67
C TYR A 115 7.75 21.93 9.04
N SER A 116 8.60 21.21 9.79
CA SER A 116 8.28 20.79 11.15
C SER A 116 8.03 22.00 12.05
N GLU A 117 6.97 21.97 12.86
CA GLU A 117 6.66 23.09 13.74
C GLU A 117 7.75 23.32 14.79
N LYS A 118 8.29 22.21 15.33
CA LYS A 118 9.28 22.18 16.41
C LYS A 118 10.63 22.76 16.00
N LYS A 119 11.12 22.45 14.79
CA LYS A 119 12.51 22.72 14.39
C LYS A 119 12.66 23.44 13.06
N LYS A 120 11.57 23.67 12.32
CA LYS A 120 11.57 24.35 11.02
C LYS A 120 12.45 23.65 9.98
N LEU A 121 12.54 22.32 10.06
CA LEU A 121 13.20 21.47 9.08
C LEU A 121 12.18 21.01 8.03
N PRO A 122 12.57 20.75 6.76
CA PRO A 122 11.67 20.19 5.77
C PRO A 122 11.23 18.78 6.21
N ALA A 123 9.96 18.67 6.59
CA ALA A 123 9.37 17.47 7.19
C ALA A 123 8.71 16.56 6.16
N SER A 124 7.96 17.14 5.22
CA SER A 124 7.16 16.40 4.25
C SER A 124 7.01 17.19 2.95
N PRO A 125 7.09 16.59 1.75
CA PRO A 125 6.73 17.26 0.52
C PRO A 125 5.23 17.49 0.48
N ILE A 126 4.80 18.52 -0.26
CA ILE A 126 3.41 18.59 -0.71
C ILE A 126 3.22 17.46 -1.71
N GLN A 127 2.51 16.39 -1.32
CA GLN A 127 2.50 15.14 -2.09
C GLN A 127 1.71 15.21 -3.40
N TRP A 128 1.01 16.31 -3.66
CA TRP A 128 0.41 16.62 -4.96
C TRP A 128 1.20 17.66 -5.76
N ASP A 129 2.35 18.13 -5.27
CA ASP A 129 3.22 19.00 -6.04
C ASP A 129 3.74 18.24 -7.27
N PRO A 130 3.55 18.78 -8.50
CA PRO A 130 4.03 18.11 -9.71
C PRO A 130 5.55 17.86 -9.73
N ILE A 131 6.35 18.70 -9.07
CA ILE A 131 7.81 18.48 -8.96
C ILE A 131 8.08 17.27 -8.06
N TYR A 132 7.39 17.16 -6.93
CA TYR A 132 7.50 15.98 -6.07
C TYR A 132 7.09 14.71 -6.82
N LEU A 133 5.96 14.73 -7.53
CA LEU A 133 5.45 13.57 -8.26
C LEU A 133 6.45 13.08 -9.34
N ASP A 134 7.03 14.00 -10.12
CA ASP A 134 8.05 13.66 -11.12
C ASP A 134 9.32 13.08 -10.49
N LEU A 135 9.83 13.72 -9.43
CA LEU A 135 11.05 13.27 -8.75
C LEU A 135 10.85 11.93 -8.03
N HIS A 136 9.68 11.73 -7.41
CA HIS A 136 9.34 10.49 -6.75
C HIS A 136 9.17 9.34 -7.75
N GLU A 137 8.60 9.59 -8.93
CA GLU A 137 8.55 8.59 -10.00
C GLU A 137 9.96 8.17 -10.46
N LYS A 138 10.90 9.12 -10.60
CA LYS A 138 12.30 8.82 -10.93
C LYS A 138 12.98 7.98 -9.85
N LEU A 139 12.79 8.33 -8.59
CA LEU A 139 13.30 7.58 -7.44
C LEU A 139 12.79 6.13 -7.43
N LEU A 140 11.48 5.92 -7.64
CA LEU A 140 10.88 4.59 -7.68
C LEU A 140 11.36 3.77 -8.88
N LYS A 141 11.58 4.41 -10.05
CA LYS A 141 12.17 3.73 -11.21
C LYS A 141 13.62 3.31 -10.96
N ALA A 142 14.42 4.14 -10.32
CA ALA A 142 15.78 3.78 -9.93
C ALA A 142 15.81 2.64 -8.91
N PHE A 143 14.86 2.63 -7.97
CA PHE A 143 14.64 1.50 -7.06
C PHE A 143 14.31 0.23 -7.85
N ALA A 144 13.35 0.29 -8.77
CA ALA A 144 12.93 -0.86 -9.57
C ALA A 144 14.08 -1.41 -10.44
N GLU A 145 14.83 -0.54 -11.12
CA GLU A 145 16.01 -0.91 -11.91
C GLU A 145 17.06 -1.67 -11.08
N LYS A 146 17.21 -1.30 -9.81
CA LYS A 146 18.13 -1.99 -8.91
C LYS A 146 17.54 -3.33 -8.42
N TYR A 147 16.31 -3.33 -7.92
CA TYR A 147 15.78 -4.39 -7.07
C TYR A 147 14.74 -5.31 -7.73
N GLU A 148 14.12 -4.96 -8.86
CA GLU A 148 13.22 -5.88 -9.58
C GLU A 148 14.02 -6.94 -10.36
N LYS A 149 14.76 -7.77 -9.62
CA LYS A 149 15.61 -8.85 -10.14
C LYS A 149 15.46 -10.12 -9.29
N PRO A 150 15.60 -11.31 -9.90
CA PRO A 150 15.37 -12.59 -9.21
C PRO A 150 16.12 -12.76 -7.88
N GLU A 151 17.32 -12.20 -7.75
CA GLU A 151 18.14 -12.28 -6.54
C GLU A 151 17.58 -11.51 -5.32
N TYR A 152 16.49 -10.76 -5.47
CA TYR A 152 15.84 -10.03 -4.39
C TYR A 152 14.42 -10.53 -4.06
N TYR A 153 13.81 -11.34 -4.93
CA TYR A 153 12.42 -11.81 -4.79
C TYR A 153 12.20 -12.76 -3.60
N ASP A 154 13.28 -13.34 -3.09
CA ASP A 154 13.26 -14.19 -1.91
C ASP A 154 13.05 -13.39 -0.61
N VAL A 155 13.35 -12.09 -0.59
CA VAL A 155 13.33 -11.26 0.63
C VAL A 155 12.37 -10.09 0.51
N LEU A 156 12.52 -9.26 -0.52
CA LEU A 156 11.67 -8.09 -0.72
C LEU A 156 10.31 -8.56 -1.23
N GLU A 157 9.25 -8.19 -0.54
CA GLU A 157 7.91 -8.71 -0.81
C GLU A 157 6.96 -7.63 -1.31
N ALA A 158 7.02 -6.43 -0.72
CA ALA A 158 6.16 -5.32 -1.09
C ALA A 158 6.84 -3.97 -0.84
N VAL A 159 6.41 -2.97 -1.60
CA VAL A 159 6.79 -1.57 -1.40
C VAL A 159 5.63 -0.82 -0.76
N VAL A 160 5.81 -0.32 0.46
CA VAL A 160 4.82 0.47 1.17
C VAL A 160 4.84 1.90 0.64
N MET A 161 3.67 2.36 0.18
CA MET A 161 3.46 3.63 -0.51
C MET A 161 3.46 4.82 0.46
N GLN A 162 4.10 5.91 0.05
CA GLN A 162 4.01 7.22 0.71
C GLN A 162 2.72 7.92 0.24
N SER A 163 1.62 7.64 0.94
CA SER A 163 0.25 7.68 0.44
C SER A 163 -0.44 9.03 0.52
N GLY A 164 0.28 10.13 0.69
CA GLY A 164 -0.33 11.46 0.65
C GLY A 164 -0.55 12.14 2.01
N GLY A 165 0.14 11.71 3.07
CA GLY A 165 0.22 12.48 4.31
C GLY A 165 1.46 12.19 5.17
N ASN A 166 1.30 12.41 6.49
CA ASN A 166 2.34 12.26 7.50
C ASN A 166 2.77 10.80 7.63
N TRP A 167 4.07 10.55 7.82
CA TRP A 167 4.66 9.20 7.90
C TRP A 167 4.37 8.31 6.68
N GLY A 168 3.91 8.91 5.58
CA GLY A 168 3.47 8.20 4.38
C GLY A 168 2.06 7.62 4.46
N GLU A 169 1.30 7.95 5.50
CA GLU A 169 -0.10 7.56 5.66
C GLU A 169 -1.02 8.63 5.06
N MET A 170 -2.24 8.28 4.67
CA MET A 170 -3.22 9.27 4.18
C MET A 170 -3.76 10.17 5.31
N ALA A 171 -2.95 10.65 6.23
CA ALA A 171 -3.33 11.50 7.35
C ALA A 171 -2.56 12.83 7.29
N LEU A 172 -3.28 13.94 7.09
CA LEU A 172 -2.66 15.27 7.04
C LEU A 172 -2.71 15.94 8.43
N PRO A 173 -1.69 16.73 8.82
CA PRO A 173 -1.67 17.38 10.11
C PRO A 173 -2.74 18.48 10.20
N ALA A 174 -3.50 18.44 11.30
CA ALA A 174 -4.45 19.47 11.68
C ALA A 174 -3.77 20.55 12.55
N LYS A 175 -4.22 21.80 12.43
CA LYS A 175 -3.69 22.99 13.13
C LYS A 175 -3.77 22.89 14.66
N ASN A 176 -4.63 22.04 15.19
CA ASN A 176 -4.85 21.87 16.64
C ASN A 176 -4.30 20.55 17.21
N GLY A 177 -3.42 19.86 16.49
CA GLY A 177 -3.03 18.51 16.88
C GLY A 177 -4.17 17.51 16.67
N ALA A 178 -3.85 16.23 16.73
CA ALA A 178 -4.64 15.17 16.12
C ALA A 178 -6.11 15.06 16.58
N GLU A 179 -6.93 14.56 15.66
CA GLU A 179 -8.23 13.91 15.84
C GLU A 179 -9.46 14.75 16.22
N THR A 180 -9.34 16.04 16.50
CA THR A 180 -10.54 16.88 16.80
C THR A 180 -10.66 18.18 16.01
N GLY A 181 -9.66 18.54 15.19
CA GLY A 181 -9.62 19.79 14.40
C GLY A 181 -9.85 19.66 12.88
N GLU A 182 -9.89 18.43 12.36
CA GLU A 182 -9.79 18.08 10.92
C GLU A 182 -10.78 18.82 10.00
N LYS A 183 -12.06 18.91 10.43
CA LYS A 183 -13.10 19.55 9.61
C LYS A 183 -12.95 21.07 9.49
N ALA A 184 -12.44 21.73 10.54
CA ALA A 184 -12.25 23.17 10.54
C ALA A 184 -11.09 23.57 9.62
N ASP A 185 -10.05 22.74 9.55
CA ASP A 185 -8.88 23.00 8.73
C ASP A 185 -9.17 22.88 7.24
N ALA A 186 -10.02 21.94 6.83
CA ALA A 186 -10.47 21.84 5.44
C ALA A 186 -11.36 23.01 5.00
N LEU A 187 -11.91 23.79 5.96
CA LEU A 187 -12.64 25.03 5.71
C LEU A 187 -11.82 26.29 5.94
N ASP A 188 -10.56 26.19 6.39
CA ASP A 188 -9.70 27.34 6.56
C ASP A 188 -8.98 27.61 5.22
N PRO A 189 -9.36 28.65 4.46
CA PRO A 189 -8.68 29.02 3.22
C PRO A 189 -7.21 29.46 3.45
N ASN A 190 -6.81 29.67 4.71
CA ASN A 190 -5.43 29.96 5.09
C ASN A 190 -4.65 28.72 5.50
N ASN A 191 -5.28 27.55 5.59
CA ASN A 191 -4.57 26.30 5.84
C ASN A 191 -3.58 26.03 4.69
N LEU A 192 -2.36 25.62 5.05
CA LEU A 192 -1.28 25.36 4.10
C LEU A 192 -1.69 24.35 3.02
N PHE A 193 -2.31 23.23 3.41
CA PHE A 193 -2.71 22.19 2.46
C PHE A 193 -3.81 22.68 1.51
N VAL A 194 -4.76 23.47 2.00
CA VAL A 194 -5.80 24.06 1.16
C VAL A 194 -5.19 25.03 0.14
N LYS A 195 -4.26 25.89 0.56
CA LYS A 195 -3.54 26.82 -0.32
C LYS A 195 -2.74 26.08 -1.38
N GLU A 196 -1.94 25.10 -0.97
CA GLU A 196 -1.13 24.29 -1.88
C GLU A 196 -1.99 23.48 -2.85
N MET A 197 -3.14 22.97 -2.40
CA MET A 197 -4.11 22.32 -3.28
C MET A 197 -4.66 23.31 -4.33
N ALA A 198 -4.98 24.54 -3.92
CA ALA A 198 -5.48 25.58 -4.83
C ALA A 198 -4.39 26.05 -5.80
N ARG A 199 -3.14 26.18 -5.35
CA ARG A 199 -1.99 26.45 -6.22
C ARG A 199 -1.88 25.43 -7.34
N VAL A 200 -1.90 24.14 -6.98
CA VAL A 200 -1.67 23.05 -7.93
C VAL A 200 -2.88 22.84 -8.85
N PHE A 201 -4.10 22.78 -8.31
CA PHE A 201 -5.28 22.41 -9.09
C PHE A 201 -6.03 23.61 -9.68
N LEU A 202 -5.93 24.79 -9.07
CA LEU A 202 -6.61 26.01 -9.51
C LEU A 202 -5.64 27.08 -10.05
N GLY A 203 -4.33 26.81 -10.02
CA GLY A 203 -3.28 27.70 -10.54
C GLY A 203 -2.95 28.90 -9.65
N SER A 204 -3.57 29.03 -8.47
CA SER A 204 -3.30 30.12 -7.53
C SER A 204 -3.76 29.78 -6.11
N GLU A 205 -2.92 30.09 -5.11
CA GLU A 205 -3.28 29.98 -3.68
C GLU A 205 -4.41 30.92 -3.28
N GLU A 206 -4.58 32.05 -3.98
CA GLU A 206 -5.65 33.03 -3.71
C GLU A 206 -7.04 32.45 -3.93
N ARG A 207 -7.12 31.34 -4.69
CA ARG A 207 -8.34 30.58 -4.95
C ARG A 207 -8.63 29.52 -3.88
N SER A 208 -7.92 29.53 -2.75
CA SER A 208 -8.14 28.56 -1.65
C SER A 208 -9.57 28.54 -1.12
N ASN A 209 -10.30 29.67 -1.19
CA ASN A 209 -11.73 29.73 -0.84
C ASN A 209 -12.62 28.84 -1.71
N GLU A 210 -12.21 28.52 -2.95
CA GLU A 210 -12.96 27.59 -3.82
C GLU A 210 -12.78 26.14 -3.38
N ILE A 211 -11.73 25.83 -2.62
CA ILE A 211 -11.45 24.51 -2.04
C ILE A 211 -11.97 24.42 -0.60
N ALA A 212 -11.82 25.49 0.18
CA ALA A 212 -12.24 25.61 1.57
C ALA A 212 -13.76 25.76 1.75
N ARG A 213 -14.53 24.82 1.22
CA ARG A 213 -15.99 24.83 1.27
C ARG A 213 -16.56 23.41 1.20
N MET A 214 -17.84 23.32 1.52
CA MET A 214 -18.64 22.11 1.29
C MET A 214 -19.53 22.24 0.06
N GLU A 215 -19.77 21.13 -0.61
CA GLU A 215 -20.83 20.94 -1.60
C GLU A 215 -21.76 19.83 -1.10
N GLY A 216 -22.94 20.20 -0.60
CA GLY A 216 -23.79 19.28 0.14
C GLY A 216 -23.07 18.75 1.39
N ASN A 217 -22.88 17.43 1.46
CA ASN A 217 -22.21 16.76 2.58
C ASN A 217 -20.75 16.38 2.26
N GLN A 218 -20.16 16.93 1.21
CA GLN A 218 -18.81 16.62 0.76
C GLN A 218 -17.90 17.84 0.87
N TRP A 219 -16.67 17.64 1.33
CA TRP A 219 -15.64 18.67 1.29
C TRP A 219 -15.07 18.76 -0.11
N VAL A 220 -14.96 19.97 -0.65
CA VAL A 220 -14.36 20.16 -1.98
C VAL A 220 -12.87 19.77 -1.96
N PHE A 221 -12.18 20.01 -0.84
CA PHE A 221 -10.81 19.53 -0.63
C PHE A 221 -10.64 18.03 -0.92
N ASP A 222 -11.57 17.19 -0.47
CA ASP A 222 -11.46 15.73 -0.64
C ASP A 222 -11.45 15.32 -2.10
N ASN A 223 -12.18 16.01 -2.97
CA ASN A 223 -12.21 15.69 -4.41
C ASN A 223 -10.80 15.84 -5.02
N TYR A 224 -10.08 16.90 -4.65
CA TYR A 224 -8.71 17.14 -5.12
C TYR A 224 -7.71 16.22 -4.44
N TYR A 225 -7.85 15.98 -3.13
CA TYR A 225 -6.99 15.06 -2.40
C TYR A 225 -7.10 13.61 -2.92
N ILE A 226 -8.32 13.12 -3.16
CA ILE A 226 -8.56 11.81 -3.78
C ILE A 226 -7.88 11.75 -5.16
N THR A 227 -7.97 12.82 -5.96
CA THR A 227 -7.29 12.89 -7.25
C THR A 227 -5.77 12.82 -7.11
N ALA A 228 -5.20 13.52 -6.12
CA ALA A 228 -3.78 13.45 -5.81
C ALA A 228 -3.34 12.03 -5.43
N VAL A 229 -4.06 11.35 -4.54
CA VAL A 229 -3.73 9.98 -4.13
C VAL A 229 -3.82 9.01 -5.32
N LYS A 230 -4.81 9.17 -6.21
CA LYS A 230 -4.90 8.40 -7.46
C LYS A 230 -3.66 8.59 -8.35
N ASN A 231 -3.12 9.80 -8.43
CA ASN A 231 -1.87 10.05 -9.17
C ASN A 231 -0.66 9.36 -8.54
N ILE A 232 -0.58 9.29 -7.20
CA ILE A 232 0.49 8.56 -6.50
C ILE A 232 0.36 7.06 -6.76
N ILE A 233 -0.84 6.48 -6.68
CA ILE A 233 -1.10 5.07 -7.03
C ILE A 233 -0.58 4.77 -8.45
N ASP A 234 -0.91 5.63 -9.41
CA ASP A 234 -0.48 5.52 -10.79
C ASP A 234 1.05 5.54 -10.94
N ILE A 235 1.74 6.39 -10.17
CA ILE A 235 3.21 6.47 -10.16
C ILE A 235 3.82 5.16 -9.66
N TYR A 236 3.34 4.63 -8.53
CA TYR A 236 3.84 3.35 -8.01
C TYR A 236 3.58 2.21 -8.99
N ALA A 237 2.37 2.11 -9.52
CA ALA A 237 2.00 1.05 -10.46
C ALA A 237 2.78 1.09 -11.78
N ARG A 238 3.14 2.28 -12.29
CA ARG A 238 3.97 2.41 -13.49
C ARG A 238 5.46 2.20 -13.21
N SER A 239 5.91 2.41 -11.97
CA SER A 239 7.32 2.31 -11.60
C SER A 239 7.71 0.91 -11.14
N LEU A 240 6.77 0.16 -10.57
CA LEU A 240 6.99 -1.18 -10.00
C LEU A 240 6.23 -2.21 -10.84
N SER A 241 6.96 -3.03 -11.58
CA SER A 241 6.39 -4.04 -12.48
C SER A 241 6.28 -5.42 -11.84
N HIS A 242 7.15 -5.70 -10.87
CA HIS A 242 7.23 -6.98 -10.17
C HIS A 242 6.67 -6.90 -8.76
N TYR A 243 7.10 -5.91 -7.98
CA TYR A 243 6.67 -5.82 -6.58
C TYR A 243 5.30 -5.18 -6.45
N PRO A 244 4.38 -5.77 -5.69
CA PRO A 244 3.16 -5.08 -5.32
C PRO A 244 3.49 -3.87 -4.44
N PHE A 245 2.63 -2.86 -4.50
CA PHE A 245 2.73 -1.69 -3.64
C PHE A 245 1.54 -1.61 -2.69
N ALA A 246 1.79 -1.23 -1.44
CA ALA A 246 0.76 -1.18 -0.40
C ALA A 246 0.37 0.27 -0.10
N ILE A 247 -0.87 0.65 -0.41
CA ILE A 247 -1.43 1.95 0.00
C ILE A 247 -1.61 1.96 1.52
N GLN A 248 -1.07 2.99 2.18
CA GLN A 248 -1.24 3.23 3.61
C GLN A 248 -2.46 4.11 3.85
N LEU A 249 -3.56 3.47 4.20
CA LEU A 249 -4.83 4.11 4.41
C LEU A 249 -4.85 5.00 5.66
N GLY A 250 -5.68 6.04 5.56
CA GLY A 250 -5.95 7.08 6.54
C GLY A 250 -7.19 7.87 6.10
N PHE A 251 -7.34 9.12 6.52
CA PHE A 251 -8.61 9.88 6.49
C PHE A 251 -8.51 11.26 5.82
N GLY A 252 -7.36 11.59 5.25
CA GLY A 252 -7.03 12.88 4.66
C GLY A 252 -6.97 13.98 5.71
N LEU A 253 -7.56 15.14 5.37
CA LEU A 253 -7.73 16.28 6.27
C LEU A 253 -9.11 16.30 6.93
N THR A 254 -10.11 15.57 6.39
CA THR A 254 -11.53 15.81 6.68
C THR A 254 -12.22 14.71 7.48
N GLY A 255 -11.60 13.54 7.61
CA GLY A 255 -12.22 12.39 8.26
C GLY A 255 -13.21 11.62 7.37
N GLN A 256 -13.38 11.95 6.08
CA GLN A 256 -14.41 11.28 5.27
C GLN A 256 -13.95 9.91 4.75
N ARG A 257 -14.76 8.87 4.98
CA ARG A 257 -14.53 7.49 4.49
C ARG A 257 -14.21 7.41 2.99
N ARG A 258 -14.78 8.31 2.18
CA ARG A 258 -14.54 8.36 0.73
C ARG A 258 -13.07 8.61 0.38
N VAL A 259 -12.33 9.32 1.24
CA VAL A 259 -10.90 9.59 1.06
C VAL A 259 -10.12 8.28 1.03
N ALA A 260 -10.45 7.31 1.87
CA ALA A 260 -9.85 5.97 1.81
C ALA A 260 -10.49 5.07 0.72
N THR A 261 -11.80 5.19 0.52
CA THR A 261 -12.56 4.23 -0.31
C THR A 261 -12.30 4.44 -1.81
N GLU A 262 -12.40 5.68 -2.30
CA GLU A 262 -12.30 5.94 -3.73
C GLU A 262 -10.91 5.68 -4.33
N PRO A 263 -9.78 6.01 -3.66
CA PRO A 263 -8.46 5.62 -4.15
C PRO A 263 -8.26 4.11 -4.18
N VAL A 264 -8.77 3.37 -3.18
CA VAL A 264 -8.70 1.90 -3.17
C VAL A 264 -9.51 1.30 -4.31
N GLU A 265 -10.75 1.73 -4.51
CA GLU A 265 -11.59 1.25 -5.61
C GLU A 265 -10.94 1.57 -6.98
N TYR A 266 -10.37 2.76 -7.12
CA TYR A 266 -9.62 3.13 -8.31
C TYR A 266 -8.42 2.22 -8.54
N GLY A 267 -7.55 2.06 -7.55
CA GLY A 267 -6.33 1.27 -7.70
C GLY A 267 -6.62 -0.21 -7.93
N LEU A 268 -7.59 -0.80 -7.22
CA LEU A 268 -7.98 -2.20 -7.43
C LEU A 268 -8.66 -2.44 -8.78
N SER A 269 -9.50 -1.51 -9.24
CA SER A 269 -10.15 -1.65 -10.56
C SER A 269 -9.15 -1.54 -11.71
N LYS A 270 -8.06 -0.79 -11.53
CA LYS A 270 -7.04 -0.55 -12.57
C LYS A 270 -5.84 -1.51 -12.51
N TYR A 271 -5.42 -1.89 -11.29
CA TYR A 271 -4.17 -2.63 -11.04
C TYR A 271 -4.39 -3.97 -10.33
N GLY A 272 -5.62 -4.30 -9.94
CA GLY A 272 -5.95 -5.58 -9.32
C GLY A 272 -5.15 -5.86 -8.06
N SER A 273 -4.70 -7.11 -7.92
CA SER A 273 -3.93 -7.58 -6.76
C SER A 273 -2.49 -7.06 -6.69
N HIS A 274 -2.04 -6.27 -7.69
CA HIS A 274 -0.75 -5.58 -7.63
C HIS A 274 -0.74 -4.43 -6.62
N MET A 275 -1.91 -3.89 -6.27
CA MET A 275 -2.04 -2.91 -5.20
C MET A 275 -2.59 -3.57 -3.94
N TRP A 276 -1.79 -3.58 -2.88
CA TRP A 276 -2.16 -4.05 -1.55
C TRP A 276 -2.77 -2.93 -0.73
N ILE A 277 -3.55 -3.30 0.29
CA ILE A 277 -4.09 -2.34 1.26
C ILE A 277 -3.37 -2.53 2.59
N ARG A 278 -2.76 -1.47 3.11
CA ARG A 278 -2.21 -1.40 4.48
C ARG A 278 -2.99 -0.36 5.26
N TYR A 279 -3.37 -0.63 6.50
CA TYR A 279 -4.01 0.37 7.35
C TYR A 279 -3.25 0.51 8.67
N ALA A 280 -2.88 1.75 8.94
CA ALA A 280 -1.95 2.15 9.99
C ALA A 280 -2.64 2.71 11.25
N TRP A 281 -3.97 2.66 11.32
CA TRP A 281 -4.79 3.03 12.49
C TRP A 281 -4.74 4.49 12.92
N TRP A 282 -4.23 5.41 12.09
CA TRP A 282 -4.47 6.83 12.26
C TRP A 282 -5.84 7.22 11.68
N GLY A 283 -6.70 7.84 12.50
CA GLY A 283 -7.91 8.53 12.03
C GLY A 283 -9.25 8.11 12.60
N SER A 284 -10.07 9.13 12.90
CA SER A 284 -11.43 8.93 13.40
C SER A 284 -12.46 8.69 12.27
N PHE A 285 -13.21 7.58 12.43
CA PHE A 285 -14.51 7.20 11.84
C PHE A 285 -14.59 6.26 10.61
N ASP A 286 -15.51 5.29 10.72
CA ASP A 286 -15.85 4.13 9.86
C ASP A 286 -14.85 2.98 9.69
N MET A 287 -13.61 3.14 10.12
CA MET A 287 -12.56 2.10 10.03
C MET A 287 -11.90 1.75 11.38
N GLY A 288 -12.20 2.53 12.44
CA GLY A 288 -11.61 2.38 13.77
C GLY A 288 -12.05 1.12 14.52
N ASP A 289 -11.32 0.84 15.62
CA ASP A 289 -11.20 -0.47 16.30
C ASP A 289 -12.51 -1.11 16.81
N SER A 290 -13.56 -0.31 16.97
CA SER A 290 -14.87 -0.74 17.47
C SER A 290 -16.00 -0.49 16.48
N ASN A 291 -15.70 -0.01 15.27
CA ASN A 291 -16.73 0.31 14.31
C ASN A 291 -17.13 -0.97 13.53
N PRO A 292 -18.38 -1.43 13.59
CA PRO A 292 -18.85 -2.56 12.78
C PRO A 292 -18.66 -2.31 11.27
N ASN A 293 -18.56 -1.05 10.84
CA ASN A 293 -18.27 -0.67 9.45
C ASN A 293 -16.84 -1.00 9.00
N ALA A 294 -15.90 -1.20 9.93
CA ALA A 294 -14.54 -1.64 9.60
C ALA A 294 -14.57 -3.04 8.97
N GLN A 295 -15.30 -3.97 9.58
CA GLN A 295 -15.47 -5.33 9.02
C GLN A 295 -16.14 -5.30 7.65
N ASP A 296 -17.17 -4.45 7.47
CA ASP A 296 -17.78 -4.21 6.17
C ASP A 296 -16.77 -3.66 5.15
N TYR A 297 -15.96 -2.66 5.51
CA TYR A 297 -14.95 -2.11 4.60
C TYR A 297 -13.95 -3.19 4.16
N TRP A 298 -13.35 -3.89 5.12
CA TRP A 298 -12.34 -4.91 4.86
C TRP A 298 -12.92 -6.10 4.07
N GLY A 299 -14.14 -6.52 4.41
CA GLY A 299 -14.86 -7.58 3.70
C GLY A 299 -15.09 -7.27 2.22
N ARG A 300 -15.18 -6.00 1.81
CA ARG A 300 -15.32 -5.61 0.38
C ARG A 300 -14.08 -5.91 -0.46
N TYR A 301 -12.92 -6.05 0.16
CA TYR A 301 -11.62 -6.16 -0.52
C TYR A 301 -10.86 -7.46 -0.19
N GLN A 302 -11.35 -8.25 0.76
CA GLN A 302 -10.70 -9.50 1.16
C GLN A 302 -10.42 -10.43 -0.01
N ASP A 303 -11.31 -10.47 -1.00
CA ASP A 303 -11.18 -11.32 -2.18
C ASP A 303 -10.61 -10.59 -3.41
N LYS A 304 -10.00 -9.41 -3.22
CA LYS A 304 -9.48 -8.60 -4.33
C LYS A 304 -7.99 -8.35 -4.24
N THR A 305 -7.45 -8.33 -3.02
CA THR A 305 -6.03 -8.05 -2.79
C THR A 305 -5.55 -8.54 -1.43
N VAL A 306 -4.24 -8.42 -1.20
CA VAL A 306 -3.62 -8.57 0.11
C VAL A 306 -3.97 -7.36 0.98
N MET A 307 -4.38 -7.65 2.21
CA MET A 307 -4.69 -6.64 3.21
C MET A 307 -3.77 -6.87 4.41
N VAL A 308 -3.16 -5.79 4.88
CA VAL A 308 -2.23 -5.72 6.00
C VAL A 308 -2.79 -4.77 7.04
N ALA A 309 -2.91 -5.25 8.27
CA ALA A 309 -3.34 -4.45 9.41
C ALA A 309 -2.15 -4.14 10.31
N GLU A 310 -1.87 -2.87 10.57
CA GLU A 310 -1.03 -2.54 11.73
C GLU A 310 -1.78 -2.86 13.04
N VAL A 311 -1.08 -3.21 14.11
CA VAL A 311 -1.69 -3.54 15.42
C VAL A 311 -0.89 -2.85 16.53
N GLY A 312 -1.59 -2.06 17.35
CA GLY A 312 -1.07 -1.41 18.56
C GLY A 312 -0.51 0.00 18.37
N HIS A 313 -1.32 1.00 18.02
CA HIS A 313 -0.80 2.37 17.90
C HIS A 313 -0.42 3.02 19.27
N PRO A 314 0.71 3.77 19.42
CA PRO A 314 1.21 4.47 20.64
C PRO A 314 0.18 5.18 21.55
N SER A 315 -0.96 5.58 20.99
CA SER A 315 -2.09 6.15 21.73
C SER A 315 -2.92 5.15 22.55
N TYR A 316 -2.75 3.84 22.37
CA TYR A 316 -3.45 2.81 23.16
C TYR A 316 -2.63 2.29 24.36
N TRP A 317 -1.43 2.83 24.59
CA TRP A 317 -0.43 2.23 25.50
C TRP A 317 -0.37 2.89 26.88
N CYS A 318 -0.70 4.18 27.01
CA CYS A 318 -0.47 4.90 28.27
C CYS A 318 -1.29 4.34 29.44
N ALA A 319 -2.43 3.69 29.17
CA ALA A 319 -3.27 3.07 30.20
C ALA A 319 -2.64 1.82 30.84
N ALA A 320 -1.76 1.11 30.13
CA ALA A 320 -1.18 -0.16 30.58
C ALA A 320 0.12 -0.03 31.38
N GLU A 321 0.76 1.15 31.36
CA GLU A 321 2.09 1.39 31.97
C GLU A 321 2.06 2.02 33.36
N GLY A 322 0.89 2.21 33.97
CA GLY A 322 0.78 2.87 35.28
C GLY A 322 1.15 4.36 35.26
N GLY A 323 1.58 4.89 34.11
CA GLY A 323 1.80 6.30 33.82
C GLY A 323 0.53 7.03 33.38
N TYR A 324 -0.61 6.74 34.02
CA TYR A 324 -1.87 7.47 33.80
C TYR A 324 -1.69 8.93 34.23
N GLN A 325 -1.18 9.78 33.34
CA GLN A 325 -1.28 11.22 33.49
C GLN A 325 -2.54 11.67 32.76
N LYS A 326 -3.61 11.85 33.54
CA LYS A 326 -4.86 12.44 33.07
C LYS A 326 -4.54 13.75 32.33
N GLY A 327 -4.87 13.80 31.02
CA GLY A 327 -4.71 14.99 30.19
C GLY A 327 -3.41 15.11 29.39
N GLY A 328 -2.61 14.03 29.29
CA GLY A 328 -1.25 14.10 28.75
C GLY A 328 -0.90 13.30 27.48
N CYS A 329 -1.83 12.67 26.73
CA CYS A 329 -1.48 11.97 25.49
C CYS A 329 -2.64 11.80 24.50
N TYR A 330 -2.26 11.75 23.22
CA TYR A 330 -3.02 11.33 22.04
C TYR A 330 -3.78 10.01 22.35
N ASP A 331 -5.11 10.01 22.27
CA ASP A 331 -6.13 8.94 22.51
C ASP A 331 -6.03 7.97 23.71
N CYS A 332 -5.01 8.07 24.55
CA CYS A 332 -4.90 7.31 25.80
C CYS A 332 -6.03 7.61 26.82
N CYS A 333 -6.89 8.58 26.52
CA CYS A 333 -7.97 9.06 27.38
C CYS A 333 -9.26 8.22 27.31
N GLN A 334 -9.38 7.25 26.40
CA GLN A 334 -10.63 6.49 26.24
C GLN A 334 -10.75 5.24 27.13
N TRP A 335 -9.66 4.74 27.71
CA TRP A 335 -9.65 3.49 28.46
C TRP A 335 -9.19 3.70 29.90
N ASP A 336 -10.03 3.28 30.85
CA ASP A 336 -9.81 3.48 32.28
C ASP A 336 -8.90 2.39 32.86
N THR A 337 -8.73 1.26 32.17
CA THR A 337 -7.96 0.11 32.68
C THR A 337 -7.06 -0.58 31.65
N LYS A 338 -6.00 -1.24 32.14
CA LYS A 338 -5.16 -2.16 31.35
C LYS A 338 -5.98 -3.27 30.69
N ALA A 339 -7.01 -3.78 31.37
CA ALA A 339 -7.85 -4.87 30.85
C ALA A 339 -8.64 -4.44 29.61
N GLU A 340 -9.16 -3.21 29.60
CA GLU A 340 -9.86 -2.62 28.45
C GLU A 340 -8.91 -2.46 27.25
N ALA A 341 -7.69 -1.96 27.46
CA ALA A 341 -6.69 -1.84 26.39
C ALA A 341 -6.30 -3.21 25.79
N ILE A 342 -6.18 -4.26 26.60
CA ILE A 342 -5.94 -5.63 26.11
C ILE A 342 -7.14 -6.13 25.32
N ALA A 343 -8.36 -6.00 25.87
CA ALA A 343 -9.58 -6.45 25.21
C ALA A 343 -9.80 -5.73 23.87
N HIS A 344 -9.49 -4.43 23.82
CA HIS A 344 -9.49 -3.63 22.60
C HIS A 344 -8.55 -4.21 21.53
N ASN A 345 -7.27 -4.40 21.85
CA ASN A 345 -6.30 -4.97 20.92
C ASN A 345 -6.69 -6.38 20.45
N GLN A 346 -7.22 -7.22 21.34
CA GLN A 346 -7.69 -8.57 21.00
C GLN A 346 -8.92 -8.54 20.09
N ASN A 347 -9.91 -7.70 20.40
CA ASN A 347 -11.09 -7.50 19.56
C ASN A 347 -10.68 -6.99 18.18
N TYR A 348 -9.69 -6.11 18.14
CA TYR A 348 -9.20 -5.55 16.92
C TYR A 348 -8.48 -6.59 16.04
N ILE A 349 -7.57 -7.39 16.63
CA ILE A 349 -6.97 -8.54 15.96
C ILE A 349 -8.06 -9.48 15.41
N ASN A 350 -9.13 -9.71 16.19
CA ASN A 350 -10.25 -10.54 15.75
C ASN A 350 -11.02 -9.92 14.56
N ILE A 351 -11.31 -8.62 14.58
CA ILE A 351 -11.97 -7.92 13.47
C ILE A 351 -11.10 -8.01 12.22
N ALA A 352 -9.81 -7.74 12.32
CA ALA A 352 -8.85 -7.84 11.23
C ALA A 352 -8.90 -9.23 10.58
N ILE A 353 -8.69 -10.29 11.37
CA ILE A 353 -8.69 -11.67 10.88
C ILE A 353 -10.04 -12.07 10.30
N ASN A 354 -11.14 -11.76 10.99
CA ASN A 354 -12.49 -12.12 10.55
C ASN A 354 -12.92 -11.37 9.27
N SER A 355 -12.19 -10.31 8.92
CA SER A 355 -12.36 -9.59 7.66
C SER A 355 -11.42 -10.07 6.55
N GLY A 356 -10.78 -11.22 6.74
CA GLY A 356 -9.90 -11.83 5.75
C GLY A 356 -8.53 -11.17 5.65
N ILE A 357 -8.06 -10.44 6.66
CA ILE A 357 -6.67 -9.96 6.66
C ILE A 357 -5.71 -11.16 6.72
N VAL A 358 -4.62 -11.09 5.96
CA VAL A 358 -3.62 -12.17 5.83
C VAL A 358 -2.29 -11.81 6.47
N ALA A 359 -2.06 -10.55 6.81
CA ALA A 359 -0.86 -10.12 7.50
C ALA A 359 -1.18 -9.05 8.55
N THR A 360 -0.57 -9.16 9.72
CA THR A 360 -0.60 -8.11 10.75
C THR A 360 0.80 -7.55 10.92
N CYS A 361 0.94 -6.25 11.14
CA CYS A 361 2.21 -5.60 11.43
C CYS A 361 2.12 -5.05 12.85
N MET A 362 2.73 -5.74 13.79
CA MET A 362 2.62 -5.38 15.20
C MET A 362 3.73 -4.41 15.58
N GLN A 363 3.39 -3.42 16.38
CA GLN A 363 4.40 -2.64 17.09
C GLN A 363 5.21 -3.54 18.04
N GLY A 364 6.51 -3.28 18.13
CA GLY A 364 7.45 -4.14 18.85
C GLY A 364 7.05 -4.43 20.31
N VAL A 365 6.49 -3.44 21.00
CA VAL A 365 6.22 -3.57 22.43
C VAL A 365 5.03 -4.49 22.76
N ILE A 366 4.17 -4.84 21.78
CA ILE A 366 3.19 -5.95 21.91
C ILE A 366 3.90 -7.30 21.86
N ILE A 367 4.91 -7.43 20.99
CA ILE A 367 5.63 -8.68 20.77
C ILE A 367 6.61 -8.96 21.90
N GLU A 368 7.26 -7.93 22.43
CA GLU A 368 8.32 -8.06 23.42
C GLU A 368 7.79 -8.42 24.82
N ASP A 369 6.58 -7.99 25.17
CA ASP A 369 6.00 -8.20 26.51
C ASP A 369 4.69 -8.99 26.45
N ASN A 370 4.79 -10.28 26.14
CA ASN A 370 3.65 -11.21 26.09
C ASN A 370 2.99 -11.43 27.46
N VAL A 371 3.67 -11.09 28.56
CA VAL A 371 3.06 -11.12 29.91
C VAL A 371 2.10 -9.94 30.07
N LYS A 372 2.47 -8.78 29.55
CA LYS A 372 1.65 -7.57 29.59
C LYS A 372 0.56 -7.56 28.54
N TYR A 373 0.83 -8.12 27.37
CA TYR A 373 -0.09 -8.22 26.23
C TYR A 373 -0.21 -9.67 25.78
N PRO A 374 -1.02 -10.48 26.46
CA PRO A 374 -1.15 -11.89 26.11
C PRO A 374 -1.80 -12.02 24.74
N ILE A 375 -0.99 -12.41 23.76
CA ILE A 375 -1.42 -12.79 22.41
C ILE A 375 -1.05 -14.24 22.20
N ASP A 376 -2.04 -15.05 21.84
CA ASP A 376 -1.78 -16.39 21.34
C ASP A 376 -1.26 -16.30 19.90
N TYR A 377 0.06 -16.15 19.76
CA TYR A 377 0.72 -16.04 18.47
C TYR A 377 0.53 -17.28 17.59
N LEU A 378 0.32 -18.45 18.19
CA LEU A 378 0.08 -19.68 17.43
C LEU A 378 -1.34 -19.69 16.86
N ASP A 379 -2.35 -19.33 17.66
CA ASP A 379 -3.72 -19.15 17.16
C ASP A 379 -3.78 -18.07 16.08
N LEU A 380 -3.18 -16.91 16.34
CA LEU A 380 -3.11 -15.81 15.39
C LEU A 380 -2.47 -16.24 14.06
N GLN A 381 -1.29 -16.85 14.12
CA GLN A 381 -0.60 -17.32 12.93
C GLN A 381 -1.43 -18.35 12.17
N LYS A 382 -2.05 -19.30 12.88
CA LYS A 382 -2.93 -20.31 12.29
C LYS A 382 -4.13 -19.68 11.57
N ARG A 383 -4.81 -18.71 12.18
CA ARG A 383 -5.97 -18.05 11.56
C ARG A 383 -5.59 -17.19 10.36
N LEU A 384 -4.42 -16.53 10.40
CA LEU A 384 -3.87 -15.85 9.23
C LEU A 384 -3.57 -16.87 8.11
N GLU A 385 -3.01 -18.02 8.43
CA GLU A 385 -2.74 -19.11 7.47
C GLU A 385 -4.01 -19.70 6.85
N GLU A 386 -5.08 -19.83 7.63
CA GLU A 386 -6.40 -20.24 7.14
C GLU A 386 -6.95 -19.21 6.14
N ASN A 387 -6.84 -17.91 6.43
CA ASN A 387 -7.24 -16.86 5.50
C ASN A 387 -6.46 -16.90 4.18
N ILE A 388 -5.14 -17.18 4.22
CA ILE A 388 -4.35 -17.36 2.99
C ILE A 388 -4.87 -18.54 2.19
N SER A 389 -5.10 -19.68 2.86
CA SER A 389 -5.51 -20.92 2.22
C SER A 389 -6.85 -20.76 1.51
N ASN A 390 -7.76 -19.99 2.10
CA ASN A 390 -9.04 -19.62 1.50
C ASN A 390 -8.91 -18.66 0.30
N LYS A 391 -7.79 -17.93 0.21
CA LYS A 391 -7.50 -16.94 -0.84
C LYS A 391 -6.58 -17.44 -1.96
N ALA A 392 -6.20 -18.71 -1.97
CA ALA A 392 -5.23 -19.25 -2.93
C ALA A 392 -5.58 -18.98 -4.42
N PHE A 393 -6.84 -18.67 -4.76
CA PHE A 393 -7.27 -18.26 -6.09
C PHE A 393 -6.73 -16.88 -6.54
N LEU A 394 -6.40 -15.98 -5.61
CA LEU A 394 -5.97 -14.59 -5.88
C LEU A 394 -4.47 -14.43 -6.06
N LEU A 395 -3.70 -15.48 -5.76
CA LEU A 395 -2.24 -15.45 -5.74
C LEU A 395 -1.61 -15.67 -7.12
N ASN A 396 -2.42 -15.87 -8.15
CA ASN A 396 -2.01 -15.64 -9.54
C ASN A 396 -1.91 -14.14 -9.77
N ILE A 397 -0.89 -13.50 -9.18
CA ILE A 397 -0.49 -12.13 -9.55
C ILE A 397 -0.18 -12.22 -11.04
N THR A 398 -1.12 -11.76 -11.86
CA THR A 398 -0.88 -11.63 -13.28
C THR A 398 0.09 -10.46 -13.40
N PRO A 399 1.32 -10.65 -13.90
CA PRO A 399 2.24 -9.55 -14.11
C PRO A 399 1.50 -8.46 -14.89
N LEU A 400 1.64 -7.20 -14.47
CA LEU A 400 1.10 -6.10 -15.25
C LEU A 400 1.65 -6.26 -16.68
N PRO A 401 0.81 -6.10 -17.73
CA PRO A 401 1.30 -6.16 -19.09
C PRO A 401 2.48 -5.20 -19.21
N THR A 402 3.63 -5.74 -19.63
CA THR A 402 4.97 -5.12 -19.56
C THR A 402 5.11 -3.79 -20.32
N ARG A 403 4.03 -3.30 -20.95
CA ARG A 403 3.91 -1.97 -21.53
C ARG A 403 2.47 -1.47 -21.41
N LEU A 404 2.18 -0.64 -20.40
CA LEU A 404 1.16 0.39 -20.59
C LEU A 404 1.72 1.37 -21.63
N PRO A 405 1.05 1.63 -22.76
CA PRO A 405 1.57 2.54 -23.76
C PRO A 405 1.74 3.93 -23.14
N THR A 406 2.98 4.42 -23.13
CA THR A 406 3.34 5.78 -22.77
C THR A 406 2.92 6.73 -23.90
N GLN A 407 1.62 6.96 -24.06
CA GLN A 407 1.16 8.08 -24.88
C GLN A 407 1.03 9.34 -24.02
N PRO A 408 1.57 10.49 -24.47
CA PRO A 408 1.25 11.79 -23.90
C PRO A 408 -0.26 12.01 -23.96
N LEU A 409 -0.84 12.59 -22.91
CA LEU A 409 -2.27 12.89 -22.73
C LEU A 409 -2.86 13.92 -23.73
N THR A 410 -2.26 14.14 -24.90
CA THR A 410 -2.59 15.28 -25.79
C THR A 410 -3.26 14.91 -27.11
N SER A 411 -3.63 13.66 -27.36
CA SER A 411 -4.44 13.32 -28.55
C SER A 411 -5.54 12.33 -28.24
N GLN A 412 -6.74 12.60 -28.78
CA GLN A 412 -7.96 11.80 -28.66
C GLN A 412 -7.72 10.29 -28.81
N PRO A 413 -8.39 9.43 -28.02
CA PRO A 413 -8.13 8.00 -28.03
C PRO A 413 -8.61 7.35 -29.33
N SER A 414 -7.70 6.70 -30.06
CA SER A 414 -8.07 5.65 -31.00
C SER A 414 -8.63 4.47 -30.20
N GLN A 415 -9.85 4.05 -30.53
CA GLN A 415 -10.56 2.96 -29.86
C GLN A 415 -9.71 1.68 -29.81
N LEU A 416 -9.31 1.25 -28.62
CA LEU A 416 -8.88 -0.10 -28.34
C LEU A 416 -10.14 -0.95 -28.11
N THR A 417 -10.37 -1.96 -28.95
CA THR A 417 -11.42 -2.96 -28.73
C THR A 417 -10.84 -4.09 -27.88
N TYR A 418 -11.33 -4.23 -26.66
CA TYR A 418 -11.08 -5.39 -25.81
C TYR A 418 -12.19 -6.41 -26.05
N TYR A 419 -11.84 -7.68 -26.27
CA TYR A 419 -12.81 -8.77 -26.35
C TYR A 419 -12.86 -9.51 -25.03
N TYR A 420 -14.05 -9.62 -24.44
CA TYR A 420 -14.28 -10.41 -23.23
C TYR A 420 -14.98 -11.72 -23.59
N TYR A 421 -14.40 -12.85 -23.17
CA TYR A 421 -14.98 -14.18 -23.37
C TYR A 421 -15.61 -14.68 -22.08
N VAL A 422 -16.89 -15.07 -22.12
CA VAL A 422 -17.56 -15.75 -21.01
C VAL A 422 -17.56 -17.25 -21.25
N ILE A 423 -16.68 -17.95 -20.54
CA ILE A 423 -16.49 -19.40 -20.63
C ILE A 423 -17.47 -20.10 -19.69
N LYS A 424 -18.26 -21.05 -20.22
CA LYS A 424 -19.11 -21.96 -19.43
C LYS A 424 -18.66 -23.40 -19.65
N SER A 425 -18.59 -24.16 -18.56
CA SER A 425 -18.33 -25.61 -18.57
C SER A 425 -19.66 -26.37 -18.52
N ASN A 426 -19.86 -27.31 -19.45
CA ASN A 426 -20.96 -28.27 -19.40
C ASN A 426 -20.59 -29.41 -18.45
N GLY A 427 -20.83 -29.22 -17.15
CA GLY A 427 -20.58 -30.28 -16.15
C GLY A 427 -20.39 -29.83 -14.71
N GLY A 428 -20.49 -28.53 -14.40
CA GLY A 428 -20.40 -28.03 -13.02
C GLY A 428 -18.98 -27.94 -12.43
N GLN A 429 -17.97 -28.50 -13.09
CA GLN A 429 -16.57 -28.23 -12.78
C GLN A 429 -15.99 -27.25 -13.80
N VAL A 430 -15.57 -26.08 -13.33
CA VAL A 430 -14.80 -25.12 -14.13
C VAL A 430 -13.39 -25.70 -14.32
N PRO A 431 -12.89 -25.84 -15.56
CA PRO A 431 -11.54 -26.35 -15.78
C PRO A 431 -10.52 -25.42 -15.11
N THR A 432 -9.55 -26.01 -14.40
CA THR A 432 -8.49 -25.28 -13.69
C THR A 432 -7.48 -24.62 -14.63
N SER A 433 -7.51 -24.95 -15.92
CA SER A 433 -6.76 -24.27 -16.98
C SER A 433 -7.49 -24.41 -18.32
N VAL A 434 -7.38 -23.38 -19.17
CA VAL A 434 -7.88 -23.39 -20.55
C VAL A 434 -6.71 -23.03 -21.45
N ILE A 435 -6.38 -23.92 -22.40
CA ILE A 435 -5.34 -23.67 -23.40
C ILE A 435 -6.00 -23.00 -24.60
N LEU A 436 -5.51 -21.80 -24.94
CA LEU A 436 -5.93 -21.02 -26.09
C LEU A 436 -4.86 -21.15 -27.18
N ASP A 437 -5.20 -21.72 -28.33
CA ASP A 437 -4.34 -21.67 -29.50
C ASP A 437 -4.78 -20.52 -30.40
N LEU A 438 -3.84 -19.59 -30.66
CA LEU A 438 -4.02 -18.54 -31.65
C LEU A 438 -3.54 -19.06 -33.00
N ASN A 439 -4.49 -19.30 -33.89
CA ASN A 439 -4.20 -19.67 -35.26
C ASN A 439 -3.57 -18.50 -36.03
N GLN A 440 -2.88 -18.82 -37.12
CA GLN A 440 -2.17 -17.84 -37.95
C GLN A 440 -3.10 -16.78 -38.59
N ASP A 441 -4.42 -17.00 -38.59
CA ASP A 441 -5.44 -16.06 -39.05
C ASP A 441 -6.09 -15.22 -37.93
N GLY A 442 -5.57 -15.31 -36.70
CA GLY A 442 -6.05 -14.55 -35.54
C GLY A 442 -7.30 -15.14 -34.87
N ARG A 443 -7.72 -16.34 -35.25
CA ARG A 443 -8.81 -17.06 -34.58
C ARG A 443 -8.28 -17.84 -33.39
N ILE A 444 -9.07 -17.89 -32.32
CA ILE A 444 -8.77 -18.65 -31.11
C ILE A 444 -9.49 -19.99 -31.20
N ASP A 445 -8.73 -21.09 -31.22
CA ASP A 445 -9.26 -22.45 -31.08
C ASP A 445 -9.03 -22.96 -29.65
N PHE A 446 -10.03 -23.68 -29.14
CA PHE A 446 -9.98 -24.33 -27.83
C PHE A 446 -9.76 -25.83 -28.04
N GLN A 447 -8.74 -26.40 -27.41
CA GLN A 447 -8.47 -27.84 -27.54
C GLN A 447 -9.47 -28.71 -26.76
N ASP A 448 -10.14 -28.15 -25.74
CA ASP A 448 -11.12 -28.88 -24.93
C ASP A 448 -12.53 -28.76 -25.52
N ARG A 449 -13.05 -29.89 -26.03
CA ARG A 449 -14.37 -29.98 -26.67
C ARG A 449 -15.55 -29.79 -25.69
N ASN A 450 -15.30 -29.69 -24.39
CA ASN A 450 -16.33 -29.45 -23.38
C ASN A 450 -16.54 -27.96 -23.05
N ILE A 451 -15.79 -27.07 -23.69
CA ILE A 451 -15.89 -25.63 -23.50
C ILE A 451 -16.82 -25.03 -24.56
N ILE A 452 -17.87 -24.33 -24.12
CA ILE A 452 -18.79 -23.61 -25.02
C ILE A 452 -18.64 -22.11 -24.76
N ILE A 453 -18.34 -21.34 -25.81
CA ILE A 453 -18.38 -19.87 -25.77
C ILE A 453 -19.86 -19.47 -25.78
N SER A 454 -20.34 -18.93 -24.68
CA SER A 454 -21.75 -18.54 -24.57
C SER A 454 -22.04 -17.13 -25.13
N SER A 455 -21.02 -16.27 -25.21
CA SER A 455 -21.07 -14.97 -25.89
C SER A 455 -19.68 -14.35 -26.02
N ILE A 456 -19.51 -13.46 -27.01
CA ILE A 456 -18.37 -12.55 -27.17
C ILE A 456 -18.93 -11.14 -26.90
N LYS A 457 -18.32 -10.38 -26.00
CA LYS A 457 -18.68 -8.97 -25.74
C LYS A 457 -17.55 -8.04 -26.12
#